data_AF-A0A348ZWR8-F1
#
_entry.id   AF-A0A348ZWR8-F1
#
_cell.length_a   1.000
_cell.length_b   1.000
_cell.length_c   1.000
_cell.angle_alpha   90.00
_cell.angle_beta   90.00
_cell.angle_gamma   90.00
#
_symmetry.space_group_name_H-M   'P 1'
#
loop_
_entity.id
_entity.type
_entity.pdbx_description
1 polymer ?
#
loop_
_entity_poly.entity_id
_entity_poly.type
_entity_poly.pdbx_seq_one_letter_code
_entity_poly.pdbx_strand_id
1 'polypeptide(L)'
;NRSICYDDTSNGDALDNRELKTVLTAICTLLGKKIDHLGMDACLMNMVEVAYQLRNSVNYIVGSEIEEPFDGWPYTEILTYLTANTTKDTATFASEIVKRYIASYKGQGETVTQSALNVSRIADLTTKVDALADTLSASLKDASALVTNALRHSPRFYDDNYVDLACFAKSLQKKASADIQVKAADLLAALKPGKGKAILNQGKIGREVSGCCGLSIYFPAYRINSAYQHLDFATDCKWFDFLKRCLA
;
A
#
# COMPACT_ATOMS: atom_id res chain seq x y z
N ASN A 1 -1.66 -9.71 7.85
CA ASN A 1 -0.19 -9.86 7.96
C ASN A 1 0.30 -10.27 6.58
N ARG A 2 1.40 -9.69 6.10
CA ARG A 2 2.07 -10.08 4.85
C ARG A 2 3.45 -10.65 5.18
N SER A 3 3.95 -11.48 4.28
CA SER A 3 5.30 -12.02 4.35
C SER A 3 6.00 -11.88 3.00
N ILE A 4 7.33 -11.80 3.03
CA ILE A 4 8.23 -11.68 1.89
C ILE A 4 9.48 -12.54 2.14
N CYS A 5 10.27 -12.81 1.11
CA CYS A 5 11.53 -13.58 1.21
C CYS A 5 11.31 -14.99 1.76
N TYR A 6 10.39 -15.75 1.14
CA TYR A 6 10.17 -17.15 1.47
C TYR A 6 11.42 -17.98 1.17
N ASP A 7 11.81 -18.83 2.13
CA ASP A 7 12.93 -19.76 2.05
C ASP A 7 12.43 -21.20 2.07
N ASP A 8 12.36 -21.79 0.87
CA ASP A 8 11.96 -23.20 0.68
C ASP A 8 12.95 -24.19 1.30
N THR A 9 14.18 -23.76 1.62
CA THR A 9 15.19 -24.59 2.29
C THR A 9 15.04 -24.58 3.83
N SER A 10 14.20 -23.70 4.36
CA SER A 10 13.92 -23.54 5.80
C SER A 10 12.44 -23.81 6.12
N ASN A 11 11.87 -24.89 5.57
CA ASN A 11 10.46 -25.26 5.74
C ASN A 11 9.46 -24.16 5.32
N GLY A 12 9.82 -23.33 4.34
CA GLY A 12 8.98 -22.23 3.86
C GLY A 12 8.92 -21.05 4.84
N ASP A 13 9.94 -20.88 5.68
CA ASP A 13 10.09 -19.70 6.54
C ASP A 13 10.12 -18.42 5.70
N ALA A 14 9.65 -17.30 6.25
CA ALA A 14 9.56 -16.05 5.52
C ALA A 14 9.58 -14.87 6.50
N LEU A 15 10.03 -13.71 6.03
CA LEU A 15 9.97 -12.49 6.82
C LEU A 15 8.54 -11.94 6.82
N ASP A 16 7.86 -12.04 7.95
CA ASP A 16 6.60 -11.32 8.15
C ASP A 16 6.83 -9.82 8.38
N ASN A 17 5.74 -9.02 8.37
CA ASN A 17 5.85 -7.57 8.55
C ASN A 17 6.54 -7.14 9.87
N ARG A 18 6.43 -7.92 10.94
CA ARG A 18 7.05 -7.63 12.24
C ARG A 18 8.53 -8.00 12.23
N GLU A 19 8.88 -9.13 11.62
CA GLU A 19 10.26 -9.55 11.43
C GLU A 19 10.98 -8.58 10.51
N LEU A 20 10.34 -8.14 9.42
CA LEU A 20 10.87 -7.11 8.54
C LEU A 20 11.15 -5.80 9.29
N LYS A 21 10.20 -5.32 10.12
CA LYS A 21 10.47 -4.17 11.00
C LYS A 21 11.68 -4.39 11.90
N THR A 22 11.80 -5.58 12.50
CA THR A 22 12.89 -5.93 13.42
C THR A 22 14.24 -5.86 12.70
N VAL A 23 14.35 -6.53 11.55
CA VAL A 23 15.57 -6.55 10.73
C VAL A 23 15.93 -5.16 10.23
N LEU A 24 14.98 -4.39 9.68
CA LEU A 24 15.29 -3.06 9.15
C LEU A 24 15.65 -2.05 10.26
N THR A 25 15.10 -2.21 11.47
CA THR A 25 15.49 -1.40 12.64
C THR A 25 16.95 -1.68 13.05
N ALA A 26 17.34 -2.95 13.05
CA ALA A 26 18.73 -3.34 13.31
C ALA A 26 19.68 -2.75 12.25
N ILE A 27 19.31 -2.82 10.97
CA ILE A 27 20.07 -2.20 9.88
C ILE A 27 20.21 -0.69 10.08
N CYS A 28 19.13 0.02 10.44
CA CYS A 28 19.20 1.45 10.68
C CYS A 28 20.14 1.81 11.84
N THR A 29 20.16 0.98 12.89
CA THR A 29 21.07 1.13 14.03
C THR A 29 22.53 1.01 13.59
N LEU A 30 22.84 0.02 12.75
CA LEU A 30 24.19 -0.20 12.22
C LEU A 30 24.63 0.93 11.27
N LEU A 31 23.71 1.45 10.45
CA LEU A 31 24.00 2.52 9.50
C LEU A 31 24.01 3.92 10.14
N GLY A 32 23.44 4.08 11.34
CA GLY A 32 23.20 5.38 11.96
C GLY A 32 22.18 6.26 11.21
N LYS A 33 21.42 5.69 10.27
CA LYS A 33 20.41 6.38 9.46
C LYS A 33 19.34 5.42 8.95
N LYS A 34 18.21 5.97 8.50
CA LYS A 34 17.18 5.21 7.76
C LYS A 34 17.72 4.70 6.44
N ILE A 35 17.14 3.61 5.96
CA ILE A 35 17.33 3.11 4.60
C ILE A 35 16.70 4.13 3.63
N ASP A 36 17.49 4.61 2.68
CA ASP A 36 17.05 5.65 1.75
C ASP A 36 15.93 5.12 0.82
N HIS A 37 16.09 3.91 0.30
CA HIS A 37 15.13 3.29 -0.60
C HIS A 37 15.02 1.79 -0.34
N LEU A 38 13.80 1.29 -0.19
CA LEU A 38 13.46 -0.12 -0.14
C LEU A 38 12.60 -0.47 -1.36
N GLY A 39 13.19 -1.22 -2.30
CA GLY A 39 12.45 -1.82 -3.40
C GLY A 39 11.94 -3.20 -2.98
N MET A 40 10.65 -3.45 -3.17
CA MET A 40 10.00 -4.73 -2.87
C MET A 40 9.42 -5.28 -4.16
N ASP A 41 10.26 -5.98 -4.92
CA ASP A 41 9.87 -6.78 -6.08
C ASP A 41 9.19 -8.08 -5.59
N ALA A 42 7.97 -7.90 -5.08
CA ALA A 42 7.16 -8.96 -4.51
C ALA A 42 5.69 -8.53 -4.47
N CYS A 43 4.81 -9.53 -4.50
CA CYS A 43 3.37 -9.34 -4.46
C CYS A 43 2.93 -8.55 -3.22
N LEU A 44 2.00 -7.61 -3.42
CA LEU A 44 1.18 -7.04 -2.34
C LEU A 44 1.99 -6.26 -1.29
N MET A 45 3.05 -5.55 -1.70
CA MET A 45 3.96 -4.86 -0.80
C MET A 45 3.71 -3.35 -0.66
N ASN A 46 2.87 -2.75 -1.52
CA ASN A 46 2.35 -1.39 -1.34
C ASN A 46 0.99 -1.39 -0.66
N MET A 47 1.05 -1.80 0.61
CA MET A 47 -0.06 -1.76 1.55
C MET A 47 0.16 -0.67 2.60
N VAL A 48 -0.93 -0.02 3.04
CA VAL A 48 -0.87 0.99 4.12
C VAL A 48 -0.15 0.41 5.35
N GLU A 49 -0.45 -0.83 5.70
CA GLU A 49 0.09 -1.52 6.86
C GLU A 49 1.59 -1.74 6.75
N VAL A 50 2.08 -2.14 5.58
CA VAL A 50 3.52 -2.35 5.34
C VAL A 50 4.26 -1.00 5.44
N ALA A 51 3.75 0.02 4.74
CA ALA A 51 4.36 1.35 4.77
C ALA A 51 4.38 1.96 6.19
N TYR A 52 3.30 1.76 6.96
CA TYR A 52 3.22 2.22 8.34
C TYR A 52 4.14 1.42 9.27
N GLN A 53 4.21 0.10 9.10
CA GLN A 53 5.07 -0.78 9.91
C GLN A 53 6.55 -0.40 9.77
N LEU A 54 6.99 0.05 8.60
CA LEU A 54 8.38 0.38 8.29
C LEU A 54 8.69 1.89 8.41
N ARG A 55 7.77 2.71 8.92
CA ARG A 55 7.85 4.18 8.90
C ARG A 55 9.09 4.79 9.58
N ASN A 56 9.64 4.05 10.53
CA ASN A 56 10.83 4.47 11.29
C ASN A 56 12.15 3.98 10.68
N SER A 57 12.12 3.12 9.66
CA SER A 57 13.32 2.48 9.12
C SER A 57 13.61 2.84 7.66
N VAL A 58 12.63 3.34 6.92
CA VAL A 58 12.74 3.57 5.47
C VAL A 58 12.28 4.98 5.11
N ASN A 59 12.94 5.63 4.13
CA ASN A 59 12.52 6.92 3.57
C ASN A 59 11.55 6.76 2.39
N TYR A 60 11.86 5.86 1.45
CA TYR A 60 11.04 5.59 0.27
C TYR A 60 10.84 4.09 0.03
N ILE A 61 9.62 3.69 -0.31
CA ILE A 61 9.26 2.32 -0.68
C ILE A 61 8.82 2.30 -2.15
N VAL A 62 9.20 1.27 -2.90
CA VAL A 62 8.57 0.96 -4.20
C VAL A 62 8.08 -0.49 -4.19
N GLY A 63 6.84 -0.72 -4.62
CA GLY A 63 6.19 -2.04 -4.65
C GLY A 63 4.83 -2.00 -5.34
N SER A 64 4.24 -3.18 -5.55
CA SER A 64 2.92 -3.33 -6.18
C SER A 64 1.78 -3.41 -5.16
N GLU A 65 0.61 -2.93 -5.56
CA GLU A 65 -0.66 -3.13 -4.83
C GLU A 65 -1.19 -4.55 -5.00
N ILE A 66 -0.74 -5.25 -6.03
CA ILE A 66 -1.25 -6.55 -6.47
C ILE A 66 -0.11 -7.58 -6.52
N GLU A 67 -0.44 -8.78 -6.96
CA GLU A 67 0.53 -9.79 -7.34
C GLU A 67 1.47 -9.30 -8.46
N GLU A 68 2.76 -9.57 -8.31
CA GLU A 68 3.78 -9.25 -9.32
C GLU A 68 3.93 -10.42 -10.31
N PRO A 69 4.13 -10.16 -11.62
CA PRO A 69 4.46 -11.22 -12.56
C PRO A 69 5.79 -11.89 -12.23
N PHE A 70 5.97 -13.14 -12.67
CA PHE A 70 7.18 -13.93 -12.37
C PHE A 70 8.48 -13.25 -12.83
N ASP A 71 8.44 -12.55 -13.97
CA ASP A 71 9.61 -11.84 -14.53
C ASP A 71 10.14 -10.73 -13.62
N GLY A 72 9.31 -10.17 -12.73
CA GLY A 72 9.68 -9.14 -11.77
C GLY A 72 10.18 -7.83 -12.41
N TRP A 73 11.14 -7.19 -11.77
CA TRP A 73 11.59 -5.86 -12.16
C TRP A 73 12.59 -5.88 -13.33
N PRO A 74 12.55 -4.87 -14.23
CA PRO A 74 13.55 -4.68 -15.28
C PRO A 74 14.88 -4.15 -14.68
N TYR A 75 15.60 -5.03 -13.98
CA TYR A 75 16.79 -4.68 -13.19
C TYR A 75 17.90 -4.05 -14.03
N THR A 76 18.12 -4.51 -15.26
CA THR A 76 19.12 -3.93 -16.17
C THR A 76 18.83 -2.45 -16.41
N GLU A 77 17.58 -2.09 -16.73
CA GLU A 77 17.13 -0.74 -17.02
C GLU A 77 17.16 0.15 -15.76
N ILE A 78 16.80 -0.41 -14.61
CA ILE A 78 16.80 0.29 -13.32
C ILE A 78 18.23 0.60 -12.87
N LEU A 79 19.13 -0.40 -12.88
CA LEU A 79 20.51 -0.25 -12.45
C LEU A 79 21.32 0.62 -13.43
N THR A 80 21.04 0.52 -14.74
CA THR A 80 21.62 1.43 -15.75
C THR A 80 21.22 2.87 -15.46
N TYR A 81 19.96 3.13 -15.11
CA TYR A 81 19.53 4.47 -14.74
C TYR A 81 20.22 4.97 -13.47
N LEU A 82 20.27 4.13 -12.43
CA LEU A 82 20.89 4.48 -11.15
C LEU A 82 22.36 4.90 -11.32
N THR A 83 23.13 4.09 -12.05
CA THR A 83 24.56 4.32 -12.29
C THR A 83 24.82 5.54 -13.18
N ALA A 84 23.94 5.82 -14.14
CA ALA A 84 24.04 7.02 -14.97
C ALA A 84 23.57 8.32 -14.27
N ASN A 85 22.86 8.22 -13.14
CA ASN A 85 22.18 9.34 -12.48
C ASN A 85 22.50 9.44 -10.98
N THR A 86 23.77 9.23 -10.60
CA THR A 86 24.22 9.18 -9.19
C THR A 86 24.00 10.47 -8.38
N THR A 87 23.75 11.59 -9.04
CA THR A 87 23.46 12.89 -8.41
C THR A 87 21.97 13.17 -8.20
N LYS A 88 21.08 12.31 -8.70
CA LYS A 88 19.62 12.47 -8.51
C LYS A 88 19.22 12.07 -7.10
N ASP A 89 18.23 12.78 -6.55
CA ASP A 89 17.68 12.43 -5.25
C ASP A 89 16.92 11.09 -5.27
N THR A 90 16.82 10.47 -4.10
CA THR A 90 16.20 9.15 -3.94
C THR A 90 14.72 9.13 -4.32
N ALA A 91 13.98 10.23 -4.13
CA ALA A 91 12.58 10.33 -4.50
C ALA A 91 12.39 10.27 -6.03
N THR A 92 13.30 10.90 -6.77
CA THR A 92 13.36 10.84 -8.23
C THR A 92 13.69 9.42 -8.67
N PHE A 93 14.70 8.79 -8.06
CA PHE A 93 15.04 7.39 -8.37
C PHE A 93 13.87 6.43 -8.12
N ALA A 94 13.19 6.52 -6.98
CA ALA A 94 12.01 5.71 -6.67
C ALA A 94 10.90 5.89 -7.72
N SER A 95 10.66 7.13 -8.16
CA SER A 95 9.66 7.41 -9.20
C SER A 95 10.05 6.85 -10.57
N GLU A 96 11.34 6.73 -10.86
CA GLU A 96 11.90 6.25 -12.11
C GLU A 96 11.90 4.71 -12.22
N ILE A 97 11.94 4.01 -11.08
CA ILE A 97 11.67 2.58 -10.99
C ILE A 97 10.25 2.29 -11.47
N VAL A 98 9.26 3.00 -10.91
CA VAL A 98 7.84 2.86 -11.32
C VAL A 98 7.66 3.02 -12.82
N LYS A 99 8.29 4.04 -13.42
CA LYS A 99 8.19 4.29 -14.86
C LYS A 99 8.78 3.16 -15.70
N ARG A 100 9.93 2.63 -15.29
CA ARG A 100 10.64 1.54 -16.00
C ARG A 100 9.88 0.24 -15.92
N TYR A 101 9.44 -0.12 -14.73
CA TYR A 101 8.60 -1.29 -14.50
C TYR A 101 7.33 -1.21 -15.35
N ILE A 102 6.60 -0.09 -15.34
CA ILE A 102 5.40 0.03 -16.17
C ILE A 102 5.73 0.02 -17.66
N ALA A 103 6.89 0.54 -18.08
CA ALA A 103 7.31 0.47 -19.47
C ALA A 103 7.66 -0.95 -19.92
N SER A 104 8.28 -1.78 -19.06
CA SER A 104 8.68 -3.14 -19.42
C SER A 104 7.49 -4.03 -19.72
N TYR A 105 6.37 -3.87 -18.99
CA TYR A 105 5.17 -4.69 -19.19
C TYR A 105 4.21 -4.19 -20.29
N LYS A 106 4.53 -3.10 -21.00
CA LYS A 106 3.67 -2.62 -22.11
C LYS A 106 3.61 -3.64 -23.23
N GLY A 107 2.40 -4.04 -23.59
CA GLY A 107 2.15 -4.97 -24.70
C GLY A 107 2.45 -6.43 -24.38
N GLN A 108 2.77 -6.77 -23.13
CA GLN A 108 3.04 -8.15 -22.72
C GLN A 108 1.76 -8.95 -22.37
N GLY A 109 0.59 -8.29 -22.30
CA GLY A 109 -0.65 -8.93 -21.89
C GLY A 109 -0.80 -9.13 -20.38
N GLU A 110 0.19 -8.68 -19.60
CA GLU A 110 0.19 -8.72 -18.14
C GLU A 110 -0.60 -7.57 -17.52
N THR A 111 -1.19 -7.86 -16.36
CA THR A 111 -1.81 -6.86 -15.49
C THR A 111 -0.86 -6.54 -14.36
N VAL A 112 -0.49 -5.26 -14.23
CA VAL A 112 0.52 -4.83 -13.26
C VAL A 112 0.16 -3.51 -12.60
N THR A 113 0.64 -3.32 -11.37
CA THR A 113 0.64 -2.02 -10.68
C THR A 113 2.00 -1.76 -10.08
N GLN A 114 2.39 -0.49 -9.95
CA GLN A 114 3.64 -0.12 -9.28
C GLN A 114 3.52 1.29 -8.75
N SER A 115 3.99 1.53 -7.53
CA SER A 115 3.98 2.86 -6.94
C SER A 115 5.17 3.13 -6.03
N ALA A 116 5.54 4.40 -5.94
CA ALA A 116 6.61 4.90 -5.09
C ALA A 116 5.99 5.69 -3.93
N LEU A 117 6.28 5.27 -2.71
CA LEU A 117 5.77 5.88 -1.48
C LEU A 117 6.85 6.72 -0.80
N ASN A 118 6.48 7.91 -0.35
CA ASN A 118 7.25 8.68 0.62
C ASN A 118 6.78 8.31 2.03
N VAL A 119 7.60 7.51 2.69
CA VAL A 119 7.24 6.89 3.96
C VAL A 119 7.06 7.92 5.08
N SER A 120 7.77 9.04 5.02
CA SER A 120 7.63 10.15 5.99
C SER A 120 6.23 10.79 6.03
N ARG A 121 5.41 10.56 5.00
CA ARG A 121 4.04 11.09 4.87
C ARG A 121 2.95 10.08 5.22
N ILE A 122 3.32 8.83 5.53
CA ILE A 122 2.35 7.76 5.75
C ILE A 122 1.56 8.01 7.04
N ALA A 123 2.19 8.53 8.10
CA ALA A 123 1.48 8.90 9.33
C ALA A 123 0.39 9.96 9.08
N ASP A 124 0.67 10.98 8.26
CA ASP A 124 -0.32 12.00 7.90
C ASP A 124 -1.48 11.38 7.10
N LEU A 125 -1.17 10.47 6.17
CA LEU A 125 -2.17 9.74 5.39
C LEU A 125 -3.05 8.86 6.28
N THR A 126 -2.48 8.16 7.26
CA THR A 126 -3.25 7.30 8.17
C THR A 126 -4.20 8.10 9.05
N THR A 127 -3.92 9.36 9.38
CA THR A 127 -4.91 10.22 10.06
C THR A 127 -6.21 10.40 9.26
N LYS A 128 -6.12 10.37 7.91
CA LYS A 128 -7.28 10.45 7.03
C LYS A 128 -8.03 9.13 6.95
N VAL A 129 -7.28 8.02 6.98
CA VAL A 129 -7.86 6.68 7.11
C VAL A 129 -8.62 6.55 8.43
N ASP A 130 -8.04 7.01 9.54
CA ASP A 130 -8.67 6.98 10.87
C ASP A 130 -9.94 7.81 10.92
N ALA A 131 -9.91 9.04 10.38
CA ALA A 131 -11.08 9.90 10.34
C ALA A 131 -12.23 9.26 9.52
N LEU A 132 -11.91 8.57 8.42
CA LEU A 132 -12.90 7.82 7.65
C LEU A 132 -13.43 6.61 8.43
N ALA A 133 -12.53 5.83 9.04
CA ALA A 133 -12.87 4.65 9.83
C ALA A 133 -13.79 4.97 11.02
N ASP A 134 -13.50 6.05 11.75
CA ASP A 134 -14.35 6.56 12.83
C ASP A 134 -15.75 6.89 12.33
N THR A 135 -15.83 7.65 11.23
CA THR A 135 -17.11 8.12 10.68
C THR A 135 -17.94 6.94 10.19
N LEU A 136 -17.32 5.97 9.50
CA LEU A 136 -17.97 4.74 9.08
C LEU A 136 -18.43 3.90 10.28
N SER A 137 -17.62 3.79 11.33
CA SER A 137 -17.95 3.04 12.55
C SER A 137 -19.13 3.65 13.30
N ALA A 138 -19.20 4.98 13.38
CA ALA A 138 -20.28 5.70 14.04
C ALA A 138 -21.63 5.55 13.29
N SER A 139 -21.58 5.45 11.96
CA SER A 139 -22.76 5.30 11.11
C SER A 139 -23.01 3.87 10.62
N LEU A 140 -22.34 2.85 11.18
CA LEU A 140 -22.25 1.52 10.57
C LEU A 140 -23.61 0.84 10.33
N LYS A 141 -24.58 1.05 11.23
CA LYS A 141 -25.95 0.52 11.06
C LYS A 141 -26.58 0.95 9.74
N ASP A 142 -26.34 2.20 9.35
CA ASP A 142 -26.88 2.79 8.12
C ASP A 142 -25.88 2.67 6.95
N ALA A 143 -24.58 2.59 7.26
CA ALA A 143 -23.50 2.58 6.28
C ALA A 143 -23.07 1.16 5.83
N SER A 144 -23.56 0.08 6.44
CA SER A 144 -23.15 -1.29 6.08
C SER A 144 -23.40 -1.61 4.59
N ALA A 145 -24.57 -1.26 4.07
CA ALA A 145 -24.88 -1.41 2.64
C ALA A 145 -23.99 -0.51 1.75
N LEU A 146 -23.64 0.69 2.23
CA LEU A 146 -22.73 1.61 1.55
C LEU A 146 -21.30 1.05 1.47
N VAL A 147 -20.77 0.52 2.58
CA VAL A 147 -19.45 -0.12 2.65
C VAL A 147 -19.41 -1.35 1.74
N THR A 148 -20.42 -2.21 1.81
CA THR A 148 -20.54 -3.37 0.92
C THR A 148 -20.57 -2.96 -0.55
N ASN A 149 -21.34 -1.93 -0.88
CA ASN A 149 -21.37 -1.38 -2.24
C ASN A 149 -20.00 -0.78 -2.63
N ALA A 150 -19.30 -0.12 -1.70
CA ALA A 150 -17.99 0.46 -1.96
C ALA A 150 -16.95 -0.62 -2.28
N LEU A 151 -16.93 -1.70 -1.52
CA LEU A 151 -16.08 -2.87 -1.78
C LEU A 151 -16.37 -3.49 -3.15
N ARG A 152 -17.64 -3.72 -3.48
CA ARG A 152 -18.04 -4.31 -4.78
C ARG A 152 -17.63 -3.48 -6.01
N HIS A 153 -17.42 -2.18 -5.84
CA HIS A 153 -17.04 -1.27 -6.93
C HIS A 153 -15.57 -0.83 -6.85
N SER A 154 -14.77 -1.52 -6.05
CA SER A 154 -13.34 -1.25 -5.90
C SER A 154 -12.56 -2.49 -6.32
N PRO A 155 -11.41 -2.34 -7.01
CA PRO A 155 -10.48 -3.44 -7.23
C PRO A 155 -10.09 -4.07 -5.89
N ARG A 156 -10.10 -5.40 -5.85
CA ARG A 156 -9.71 -6.20 -4.69
C ARG A 156 -8.74 -7.28 -5.13
N PHE A 157 -7.84 -7.64 -4.22
CA PHE A 157 -6.67 -8.47 -4.52
C PHE A 157 -6.46 -9.53 -3.46
N TYR A 158 -5.76 -10.60 -3.85
CA TYR A 158 -5.38 -11.70 -2.97
C TYR A 158 -6.56 -12.29 -2.20
N ASP A 159 -7.44 -12.99 -2.93
CA ASP A 159 -8.69 -13.56 -2.40
C ASP A 159 -9.56 -12.52 -1.68
N ASP A 160 -9.71 -11.35 -2.31
CA ASP A 160 -10.51 -10.23 -1.81
C ASP A 160 -10.03 -9.68 -0.44
N ASN A 161 -8.79 -9.95 -0.03
CA ASN A 161 -8.28 -9.50 1.27
C ASN A 161 -7.79 -8.06 1.29
N TYR A 162 -7.46 -7.51 0.13
CA TYR A 162 -6.99 -6.13 -0.01
C TYR A 162 -7.89 -5.37 -0.96
N VAL A 163 -8.05 -4.07 -0.73
CA VAL A 163 -8.83 -3.18 -1.58
C VAL A 163 -8.03 -1.94 -1.92
N ASP A 164 -8.13 -1.48 -3.16
CA ASP A 164 -7.54 -0.19 -3.55
C ASP A 164 -8.21 0.94 -2.76
N LEU A 165 -7.41 1.65 -1.97
CA LEU A 165 -7.91 2.60 -0.97
C LEU A 165 -8.60 3.80 -1.61
N ALA A 166 -8.11 4.24 -2.79
CA ALA A 166 -8.70 5.36 -3.49
C ALA A 166 -10.03 5.00 -4.16
N CYS A 167 -10.16 3.82 -4.76
CA CYS A 167 -11.41 3.32 -5.33
C CYS A 167 -12.46 3.17 -4.24
N PHE A 168 -12.07 2.62 -3.09
CA PHE A 168 -12.96 2.49 -1.94
C PHE A 168 -13.47 3.86 -1.48
N ALA A 169 -12.57 4.82 -1.28
CA ALA A 169 -12.93 6.20 -0.91
C ALA A 169 -13.78 6.90 -1.98
N LYS A 170 -13.45 6.77 -3.28
CA LYS A 170 -14.27 7.33 -4.39
C LYS A 170 -15.69 6.77 -4.38
N SER A 171 -15.85 5.48 -4.09
CA SER A 171 -17.16 4.85 -4.08
C SER A 171 -18.01 5.36 -2.91
N LEU A 172 -17.41 5.51 -1.72
CA LEU A 172 -18.06 6.13 -0.56
C LEU A 172 -18.44 7.59 -0.82
N GLN A 173 -17.53 8.39 -1.40
CA GLN A 173 -17.76 9.80 -1.70
C GLN A 173 -18.98 10.05 -2.59
N LYS A 174 -19.35 9.10 -3.46
CA LYS A 174 -20.48 9.26 -4.40
C LYS A 174 -21.85 8.99 -3.78
N LYS A 175 -21.92 8.15 -2.76
CA LYS A 175 -23.20 7.56 -2.29
C LYS A 175 -23.48 7.75 -0.81
N ALA A 176 -22.49 8.20 -0.03
CA ALA A 176 -22.62 8.27 1.43
C ALA A 176 -23.22 9.60 1.93
N SER A 177 -23.43 9.70 3.24
CA SER A 177 -23.82 10.93 3.93
C SER A 177 -22.74 12.02 3.80
N ALA A 178 -23.12 13.29 4.00
CA ALA A 178 -22.21 14.43 3.86
C ALA A 178 -20.89 14.25 4.65
N ASP A 179 -20.96 13.76 5.88
CA ASP A 179 -19.78 13.55 6.72
C ASP A 179 -18.82 12.51 6.12
N ILE A 180 -19.34 11.37 5.65
CA ILE A 180 -18.53 10.33 5.00
C ILE A 180 -17.95 10.87 3.69
N GLN A 181 -18.73 11.65 2.92
CA GLN A 181 -18.24 12.24 1.67
C GLN A 181 -17.05 13.18 1.91
N VAL A 182 -17.09 13.99 2.97
CA VAL A 182 -15.98 14.88 3.35
C VAL A 182 -14.74 14.06 3.74
N LYS A 183 -14.87 13.04 4.59
CA LYS A 183 -13.71 12.22 4.98
C LYS A 183 -13.12 11.41 3.82
N ALA A 184 -13.98 10.91 2.94
CA ALA A 184 -13.54 10.26 1.71
C ALA A 184 -12.82 11.24 0.78
N ALA A 185 -13.30 12.48 0.65
CA ALA A 185 -12.64 13.53 -0.13
C ALA A 185 -11.24 13.88 0.41
N ASP A 186 -11.11 14.01 1.73
CA ASP A 186 -9.85 14.28 2.41
C ASP A 186 -8.84 13.16 2.17
N LEU A 187 -9.27 11.90 2.29
CA LEU A 187 -8.43 10.73 2.01
C LEU A 187 -8.00 10.69 0.54
N LEU A 188 -8.91 10.97 -0.40
CA LEU A 188 -8.58 11.05 -1.83
C LEU A 188 -7.57 12.15 -2.13
N ALA A 189 -7.64 13.29 -1.46
CA ALA A 189 -6.66 14.35 -1.60
C ALA A 189 -5.27 13.92 -1.10
N ALA A 190 -5.21 13.15 -0.01
CA ALA A 190 -3.96 12.60 0.53
C ALA A 190 -3.32 11.53 -0.38
N LEU A 191 -4.13 10.80 -1.14
CA LEU A 191 -3.70 9.76 -2.08
C LEU A 191 -3.28 10.29 -3.46
N LYS A 192 -3.41 11.60 -3.73
CA LYS A 192 -2.97 12.17 -5.01
C LYS A 192 -1.45 12.07 -5.15
N PRO A 193 -0.93 11.48 -6.26
CA PRO A 193 0.50 11.39 -6.46
C PRO A 193 1.12 12.76 -6.73
N GLY A 194 2.35 12.97 -6.27
CA GLY A 194 3.12 14.17 -6.57
C GLY A 194 4.35 14.36 -5.70
N LYS A 195 5.19 15.33 -6.09
CA LYS A 195 6.41 15.66 -5.34
C LYS A 195 6.07 16.05 -3.89
N GLY A 196 6.71 15.38 -2.94
CA GLY A 196 6.53 15.62 -1.50
C GLY A 196 5.24 15.05 -0.90
N LYS A 197 4.39 14.38 -1.70
CA LYS A 197 3.17 13.68 -1.24
C LYS A 197 3.50 12.26 -0.75
N ALA A 198 2.51 11.59 -0.16
CA ALA A 198 2.64 10.20 0.29
C ALA A 198 2.88 9.23 -0.86
N ILE A 199 2.23 9.43 -1.99
CA ILE A 199 2.53 8.74 -3.24
C ILE A 199 3.33 9.70 -4.12
N LEU A 200 4.54 9.32 -4.51
CA LEU A 200 5.40 10.12 -5.38
C LEU A 200 5.03 9.91 -6.84
N ASN A 201 4.85 8.65 -7.22
CA ASN A 201 4.49 8.22 -8.55
C ASN A 201 3.72 6.89 -8.46
N GLN A 202 2.84 6.64 -9.42
CA GLN A 202 2.18 5.35 -9.58
C GLN A 202 1.91 5.08 -11.07
N GLY A 203 1.83 3.81 -11.43
CA GLY A 203 1.37 3.39 -12.75
C GLY A 203 0.77 2.00 -12.71
N LYS A 204 0.11 1.64 -13.81
CA LYS A 204 -0.73 0.44 -13.92
C LYS A 204 -0.98 0.06 -15.38
N ILE A 205 -1.14 -1.23 -15.64
CA ILE A 205 -1.58 -1.81 -16.92
C ILE A 205 -2.62 -2.88 -16.59
N GLY A 206 -3.70 -2.96 -17.36
CA GLY A 206 -4.81 -3.89 -17.14
C GLY A 206 -6.14 -3.18 -16.90
N ARG A 207 -7.25 -3.81 -17.32
CA ARG A 207 -8.60 -3.23 -17.23
C ARG A 207 -9.11 -3.24 -15.80
N GLU A 208 -8.88 -4.35 -15.12
CA GLU A 208 -9.20 -4.65 -13.73
C GLU A 208 -8.53 -3.69 -12.74
N VAL A 209 -7.32 -3.22 -13.06
CA VAL A 209 -6.58 -2.28 -12.21
C VAL A 209 -6.68 -0.82 -12.67
N SER A 210 -7.44 -0.52 -13.72
CA SER A 210 -7.51 0.82 -14.33
C SER A 210 -7.89 1.94 -13.34
N GLY A 211 -8.59 1.60 -12.25
CA GLY A 211 -8.96 2.51 -11.18
C GLY A 211 -7.92 2.69 -10.06
N CYS A 212 -6.95 1.76 -9.92
CA CYS A 212 -6.06 1.71 -8.76
C CYS A 212 -5.17 2.95 -8.66
N CYS A 213 -4.73 3.31 -7.46
CA CYS A 213 -4.07 4.59 -7.21
C CYS A 213 -2.75 4.47 -6.45
N GLY A 214 -2.21 3.27 -6.31
CA GLY A 214 -0.85 3.02 -5.82
C GLY A 214 -0.77 2.73 -4.32
N LEU A 215 -1.88 2.48 -3.63
CA LEU A 215 -1.86 2.08 -2.22
C LEU A 215 -3.14 1.34 -1.85
N SER A 216 -3.00 0.08 -1.43
CA SER A 216 -4.10 -0.75 -0.98
C SER A 216 -4.12 -0.91 0.54
N ILE A 217 -5.25 -1.32 1.09
CA ILE A 217 -5.44 -1.55 2.54
C ILE A 217 -6.09 -2.91 2.77
N TYR A 218 -5.78 -3.56 3.89
CA TYR A 218 -6.42 -4.82 4.27
C TYR A 218 -7.91 -4.61 4.58
N PHE A 219 -8.76 -5.33 3.87
CA PHE A 219 -10.19 -5.45 4.12
C PHE A 219 -10.64 -6.87 3.73
N PRO A 220 -10.55 -7.84 4.66
CA PRO A 220 -10.87 -9.24 4.36
C PRO A 220 -12.36 -9.43 4.12
N ALA A 221 -12.71 -10.39 3.25
CA ALA A 221 -14.10 -10.69 2.93
C ALA A 221 -14.88 -11.33 4.10
N TYR A 222 -14.20 -12.14 4.93
CA TYR A 222 -14.88 -12.96 5.95
C TYR A 222 -14.25 -12.87 7.33
N ARG A 223 -12.95 -13.18 7.45
CA ARG A 223 -12.28 -13.30 8.75
C ARG A 223 -11.01 -12.47 8.77
N ILE A 224 -10.85 -11.70 9.84
CA ILE A 224 -9.60 -11.00 10.11
C ILE A 224 -8.53 -12.02 10.52
N ASN A 225 -7.42 -12.03 9.80
CA ASN A 225 -6.25 -12.81 10.17
C ASN A 225 -5.77 -12.36 11.57
N SER A 226 -5.63 -13.30 12.51
CA SER A 226 -5.24 -13.01 13.89
C SER A 226 -3.88 -12.31 14.00
N ALA A 227 -2.95 -12.55 13.07
CA ALA A 227 -1.66 -11.87 13.07
C ALA A 227 -1.78 -10.37 12.74
N TYR A 228 -2.88 -9.92 12.11
CA TYR A 228 -3.08 -8.51 11.79
C TYR A 228 -3.11 -7.62 13.04
N GLN A 229 -3.68 -8.10 14.15
CA GLN A 229 -3.81 -7.33 15.39
C GLN A 229 -2.45 -6.98 16.04
N HIS A 230 -1.38 -7.64 15.62
CA HIS A 230 -0.02 -7.43 16.15
C HIS A 230 0.81 -6.45 15.29
N LEU A 231 0.20 -5.86 14.25
CA LEU A 231 0.85 -4.82 13.46
C LEU A 231 0.75 -3.47 14.18
N ASP A 232 1.76 -2.62 13.99
CA ASP A 232 1.75 -1.25 14.49
C ASP A 232 0.52 -0.51 14.00
N PHE A 233 0.18 -0.66 12.71
CA PHE A 233 -1.01 -0.02 12.13
C PHE A 233 -2.31 -0.46 12.80
N ALA A 234 -2.43 -1.75 13.14
CA ALA A 234 -3.65 -2.24 13.81
C ALA A 234 -3.74 -1.78 15.28
N THR A 235 -2.60 -1.47 15.90
CA THR A 235 -2.51 -1.02 17.30
C THR A 235 -2.69 0.49 17.41
N ASP A 236 -2.06 1.25 16.50
CA ASP A 236 -1.96 2.71 16.56
C ASP A 236 -3.13 3.40 15.82
N CYS A 237 -3.75 2.72 14.85
CA CYS A 237 -4.79 3.27 13.99
C CYS A 237 -6.16 2.59 14.22
N LYS A 238 -7.21 3.23 13.74
CA LYS A 238 -8.62 2.87 14.02
C LYS A 238 -9.22 1.93 13.00
N TRP A 239 -8.48 1.62 11.93
CA TRP A 239 -8.94 0.74 10.88
C TRP A 239 -9.26 -0.67 11.38
N PHE A 240 -8.43 -1.23 12.27
CA PHE A 240 -8.66 -2.56 12.83
C PHE A 240 -9.95 -2.62 13.66
N ASP A 241 -10.23 -1.59 14.46
CA ASP A 241 -11.49 -1.49 15.21
C ASP A 241 -12.70 -1.35 14.29
N PHE A 242 -12.57 -0.59 13.21
CA PHE A 242 -13.60 -0.52 12.16
C PHE A 242 -13.83 -1.90 11.52
N LEU A 243 -12.78 -2.63 11.12
CA LEU A 243 -12.91 -3.97 10.55
C LEU A 243 -13.63 -4.93 11.49
N LYS A 244 -13.28 -4.93 12.79
CA LYS A 244 -13.95 -5.78 13.79
C LYS A 244 -15.45 -5.48 13.90
N ARG A 245 -15.84 -4.21 13.79
CA ARG A 245 -17.27 -3.82 13.82
C ARG A 245 -17.99 -4.17 12.52
N CYS A 246 -17.32 -3.96 11.39
CA CYS A 246 -17.90 -4.16 10.06
C CYS A 246 -18.08 -5.63 9.69
N LEU A 247 -17.26 -6.52 10.26
CA LEU A 247 -17.23 -7.96 9.98
C LEU A 247 -17.78 -8.81 11.13
N ALA A 248 -18.34 -8.19 12.17
CA ALA A 248 -19.07 -8.86 13.25
C ALA A 248 -20.51 -9.16 12.81
#